data_AF-A0A255XUJ8-F1
#
_entry.id   AF-A0A255XUJ8-F1
#
_cell.length_a   1.000
_cell.length_b   1.000
_cell.length_c   1.000
_cell.angle_alpha   90.00
_cell.angle_beta   90.00
_cell.angle_gamma   90.00
#
_symmetry.space_group_name_H-M   'P 1'
#
loop_
_entity.id
_entity.type
_entity.pdbx_description
1 polymer ?
#
loop_
_entity_poly.entity_id
_entity_poly.type
_entity_poly.pdbx_seq_one_letter_code
_entity_poly.pdbx_strand_id
1 'polypeptide(L)'
;MSSPGSERELSAKDVRISEIFTSDFLERFEVHSYRNASHILAAANPVEIAELIYALTRFHIDMADILTPGGNKSDIAKRMDKLLNPLGWWETRVQGDLLVRKIALVPASERAKSNQKADDTSVETEDTFRIASFIDGHKIDFVKNRVAFDMEWNSKDQTFDRDLYAARTFYDCGLIDGCILLTRSRELNHVFDEIGRRTSRGDFRAKYGASTTWMGKLLYRLDAGRAGGCPILALGIRPAVIRDFQSWMDANPISPKTPNDPVSAG
;
A
#
# COMPACT_ATOMS: atom_id res chain seq x y z
N MET A 1 -36.91 22.34 -22.48
CA MET A 1 -35.45 22.21 -22.67
C MET A 1 -34.88 21.59 -21.41
N SER A 2 -34.62 20.29 -21.45
CA SER A 2 -33.99 19.57 -20.33
C SER A 2 -32.52 19.98 -20.28
N SER A 3 -32.05 20.49 -19.13
CA SER A 3 -30.63 20.78 -18.95
C SER A 3 -29.82 19.49 -19.15
N PRO A 4 -28.64 19.53 -19.80
CA PRO A 4 -27.76 18.38 -19.87
C PRO A 4 -27.46 17.95 -18.44
N GLY A 5 -27.71 16.68 -18.11
CA GLY A 5 -27.43 16.16 -16.77
C GLY A 5 -25.95 16.35 -16.47
N SER A 6 -25.63 17.11 -15.41
CA SER A 6 -24.26 17.26 -14.94
C SER A 6 -23.71 15.88 -14.61
N GLU A 7 -22.72 15.42 -15.35
CA GLU A 7 -22.01 14.18 -15.08
C GLU A 7 -21.34 14.30 -13.70
N ARG A 8 -21.73 13.46 -12.74
CA ARG A 8 -21.14 13.45 -11.40
C ARG A 8 -20.00 12.44 -11.39
N GLU A 9 -18.79 12.92 -11.15
CA GLU A 9 -17.64 12.04 -10.95
C GLU A 9 -17.83 11.21 -9.66
N LEU A 10 -17.77 9.89 -9.79
CA LEU A 10 -17.78 8.98 -8.66
C LEU A 10 -16.33 8.79 -8.18
N SER A 11 -16.11 8.92 -6.88
CA SER A 11 -14.82 8.63 -6.26
C SER A 11 -15.00 7.67 -5.10
N ALA A 12 -14.09 6.70 -5.01
CA ALA A 12 -13.99 5.83 -3.84
C ALA A 12 -13.25 6.50 -2.67
N LYS A 13 -12.74 7.73 -2.86
CA LYS A 13 -11.94 8.45 -1.89
C LYS A 13 -12.80 9.24 -0.91
N ASP A 14 -12.51 9.10 0.37
CA ASP A 14 -13.21 9.80 1.43
C ASP A 14 -12.54 11.14 1.76
N VAL A 15 -13.35 12.16 2.01
CA VAL A 15 -12.88 13.53 2.29
C VAL A 15 -12.82 13.87 3.78
N ARG A 16 -13.39 13.03 4.67
CA ARG A 16 -13.55 13.29 6.11
C ARG A 16 -12.38 12.80 6.97
N ILE A 17 -11.16 13.00 6.49
CA ILE A 17 -9.95 12.47 7.17
C ILE A 17 -9.65 13.17 8.51
N SER A 18 -10.03 14.44 8.66
CA SER A 18 -9.77 15.23 9.87
C SER A 18 -10.61 14.82 11.09
N GLU A 19 -11.59 13.93 10.91
CA GLU A 19 -12.35 13.34 12.02
C GLU A 19 -11.54 12.25 12.75
N ILE A 20 -10.56 11.65 12.07
CA ILE A 20 -9.76 10.52 12.56
C ILE A 20 -8.32 10.96 12.89
N PHE A 21 -7.73 11.85 12.10
CA PHE A 21 -6.32 12.25 12.23
C PHE A 21 -6.16 13.68 12.76
N THR A 22 -5.22 13.85 13.69
CA THR A 22 -4.87 15.16 14.26
C THR A 22 -4.07 16.02 13.30
N SER A 23 -4.03 17.34 13.53
CA SER A 23 -3.24 18.26 12.70
C SER A 23 -1.74 17.93 12.70
N ASP A 24 -1.15 17.53 13.84
CA ASP A 24 0.26 17.09 13.91
C ASP A 24 0.51 15.84 13.08
N PHE A 25 -0.42 14.87 13.09
CA PHE A 25 -0.31 13.70 12.23
C PHE A 25 -0.38 14.09 10.75
N LEU A 26 -1.33 14.97 10.40
CA LEU A 26 -1.51 15.44 9.03
C LEU A 26 -0.34 16.32 8.55
N GLU A 27 0.39 17.00 9.42
CA GLU A 27 1.62 17.71 9.06
C GLU A 27 2.73 16.74 8.62
N ARG A 28 2.79 15.57 9.27
CA ARG A 28 3.80 14.53 9.03
C ARG A 28 3.43 13.57 7.90
N PHE A 29 2.13 13.37 7.65
CA PHE A 29 1.64 12.40 6.69
C PHE A 29 0.53 12.98 5.79
N GLU A 30 0.72 12.81 4.49
CA GLU A 30 -0.34 12.93 3.49
C GLU A 30 -1.28 11.72 3.66
N VAL A 31 -2.60 11.93 3.70
CA VAL A 31 -3.58 10.85 3.97
C VAL A 31 -4.61 10.77 2.86
N HIS A 32 -4.82 9.57 2.33
CA HIS A 32 -5.92 9.25 1.42
C HIS A 32 -6.67 8.01 1.90
N SER A 33 -7.95 8.17 2.22
CA SER A 33 -8.82 7.07 2.63
C SER A 33 -9.63 6.62 1.42
N TYR A 34 -9.59 5.32 1.10
CA TYR A 34 -10.38 4.71 0.03
C TYR A 34 -11.38 3.72 0.62
N ARG A 35 -12.63 3.77 0.14
CA ARG A 35 -13.74 2.91 0.58
C ARG A 35 -14.01 3.01 2.09
N ASN A 36 -13.99 4.21 2.65
CA ASN A 36 -14.16 4.50 4.08
C ASN A 36 -13.10 3.85 4.98
N ALA A 37 -11.90 3.55 4.46
CA ALA A 37 -10.84 2.86 5.21
C ALA A 37 -10.56 3.49 6.58
N SER A 38 -10.37 4.81 6.64
CA SER A 38 -10.09 5.51 7.91
C SER A 38 -11.19 5.28 8.96
N HIS A 39 -12.47 5.45 8.60
CA HIS A 39 -13.60 5.23 9.50
C HIS A 39 -13.82 3.75 9.85
N ILE A 40 -13.72 2.84 8.87
CA ILE A 40 -13.87 1.39 9.08
C ILE A 40 -12.80 0.91 10.06
N LEU A 41 -11.55 1.24 9.79
CA LEU A 41 -10.43 0.85 10.63
C LEU A 41 -10.54 1.44 12.03
N ALA A 42 -10.87 2.73 12.15
CA ALA A 42 -11.02 3.37 13.45
C ALA A 42 -12.19 2.81 14.28
N ALA A 43 -13.29 2.41 13.64
CA ALA A 43 -14.45 1.86 14.32
C ALA A 43 -14.30 0.37 14.67
N ALA A 44 -13.77 -0.43 13.73
CA ALA A 44 -13.66 -1.89 13.90
C ALA A 44 -12.40 -2.29 14.68
N ASN A 45 -11.31 -1.53 14.56
CA ASN A 45 -10.01 -1.84 15.14
C ASN A 45 -9.38 -0.64 15.88
N PRO A 46 -10.09 -0.03 16.86
CA PRO A 46 -9.68 1.23 17.48
C PRO A 46 -8.33 1.13 18.22
N VAL A 47 -8.00 -0.04 18.78
CA VAL A 47 -6.76 -0.25 19.54
C VAL A 47 -5.56 -0.25 18.59
N GLU A 48 -5.62 -1.03 17.52
CA GLU A 48 -4.57 -1.15 16.51
C GLU A 48 -4.33 0.19 15.80
N ILE A 49 -5.39 0.93 15.49
CA ILE A 49 -5.28 2.24 14.85
C ILE A 49 -4.70 3.29 15.78
N ALA A 50 -5.12 3.34 17.04
CA ALA A 50 -4.51 4.24 18.02
C ALA A 50 -3.01 3.91 18.21
N GLU A 51 -2.66 2.63 18.27
CA GLU A 51 -1.28 2.17 18.40
C GLU A 51 -0.42 2.54 17.16
N LEU A 52 -0.93 2.29 15.95
CA LEU A 52 -0.23 2.66 14.71
C LEU A 52 -0.04 4.18 14.59
N ILE A 53 -1.07 4.97 14.87
CA ILE A 53 -0.96 6.44 14.86
C ILE A 53 0.09 6.89 15.87
N TYR A 54 0.04 6.36 17.10
CA TYR A 54 1.01 6.67 18.16
C TYR A 54 2.46 6.30 17.77
N ALA A 55 2.63 5.15 17.12
CA ALA A 55 3.92 4.69 16.62
C ALA A 55 4.43 5.59 15.47
N LEU A 56 3.60 5.86 14.47
CA LEU A 56 3.93 6.69 13.32
C LEU A 56 4.24 8.15 13.70
N THR A 57 3.59 8.72 14.71
CA THR A 57 3.94 10.06 15.22
C THR A 57 5.36 10.11 15.81
N ARG A 58 5.90 8.98 16.30
CA ARG A 58 7.28 8.86 16.81
C ARG A 58 8.29 8.42 15.77
N PHE A 59 7.81 7.96 14.62
CA PHE A 59 8.65 7.58 13.51
C PHE A 59 9.31 8.83 12.93
N HIS A 60 10.64 8.77 12.79
CA HIS A 60 11.44 9.82 12.19
C HIS A 60 12.47 9.19 11.28
N ILE A 61 12.86 9.96 10.27
CA ILE A 61 13.91 9.60 9.32
C ILE A 61 15.08 10.55 9.57
N ASP A 62 16.30 10.00 9.58
CA ASP A 62 17.53 10.78 9.61
C ASP A 62 18.00 11.03 8.17
N MET A 63 18.65 12.17 7.92
CA MET A 63 19.30 12.44 6.64
C MET A 63 20.30 11.36 6.27
N ALA A 64 20.98 10.78 7.26
CA ALA A 64 21.84 9.61 7.08
C ALA A 64 21.10 8.42 6.43
N ASP A 65 19.85 8.15 6.84
CA ASP A 65 19.07 7.02 6.29
C ASP A 65 18.76 7.21 4.80
N ILE A 66 18.60 8.47 4.35
CA ILE A 66 18.36 8.82 2.94
C ILE A 66 19.66 8.75 2.12
N LEU A 67 20.77 9.20 2.71
CA LEU A 67 22.07 9.27 2.06
C LEU A 67 22.76 7.90 1.95
N THR A 68 22.47 6.97 2.85
CA THR A 68 23.06 5.62 2.80
C THR A 68 22.75 4.92 1.47
N PRO A 69 23.75 4.33 0.79
CA PRO A 69 23.55 3.56 -0.44
C PRO A 69 22.53 2.43 -0.26
N GLY A 70 21.93 2.00 -1.38
CA GLY A 70 20.97 0.90 -1.36
C GLY A 70 21.58 -0.42 -0.89
N GLY A 71 20.72 -1.29 -0.38
CA GLY A 71 20.98 -2.69 -0.01
C GLY A 71 19.67 -3.48 -0.05
N ASN A 72 19.66 -4.74 0.38
CA ASN A 72 18.47 -5.60 0.26
C ASN A 72 17.23 -5.03 1.00
N LYS A 73 17.43 -4.39 2.17
CA LYS A 73 16.39 -3.65 2.92
C LYS A 73 16.95 -2.33 3.43
N SER A 74 16.22 -1.22 3.23
CA SER A 74 16.65 0.12 3.66
C SER A 74 16.65 0.26 5.19
N ASP A 75 17.48 1.14 5.74
CA ASP A 75 17.50 1.40 7.19
C ASP A 75 16.18 2.01 7.68
N ILE A 76 15.49 2.75 6.82
CA ILE A 76 14.14 3.27 7.07
C ILE A 76 13.15 2.12 7.29
N ALA A 77 13.17 1.10 6.43
CA ALA A 77 12.31 -0.07 6.59
C ALA A 77 12.69 -0.88 7.85
N LYS A 78 13.98 -1.03 8.17
CA LYS A 78 14.44 -1.68 9.42
C LYS A 78 14.00 -0.91 10.68
N ARG A 79 13.93 0.42 10.63
CA ARG A 79 13.41 1.24 11.73
C ARG A 79 11.92 0.97 11.95
N MET A 80 11.15 0.81 10.87
CA MET A 80 9.75 0.41 10.97
C MET A 80 9.60 -0.97 11.64
N ASP A 81 10.43 -1.95 11.26
CA ASP A 81 10.44 -3.27 11.93
C ASP A 81 10.66 -3.13 13.44
N LYS A 82 11.66 -2.34 13.85
CA LYS A 82 12.00 -2.12 15.27
C LYS A 82 10.87 -1.42 16.04
N LEU A 83 10.06 -0.62 15.34
CA LEU A 83 8.95 0.12 15.93
C LEU A 83 7.73 -0.77 16.13
N LEU A 84 7.41 -1.63 15.16
CA LEU A 84 6.15 -2.37 15.14
C LEU A 84 6.27 -3.82 15.67
N ASN A 85 7.40 -4.50 15.45
CA ASN A 85 7.59 -5.88 15.90
C ASN A 85 7.40 -6.05 17.42
N PRO A 86 7.97 -5.20 18.30
CA PRO A 86 7.75 -5.33 19.75
C PRO A 86 6.29 -5.15 20.18
N LEU A 87 5.46 -4.52 19.33
CA LEU A 87 4.04 -4.30 19.56
C LEU A 87 3.18 -5.45 19.02
N GLY A 88 3.79 -6.50 18.47
CA GLY A 88 3.10 -7.69 17.98
C GLY A 88 2.61 -7.59 16.53
N TRP A 89 3.14 -6.64 15.77
CA TRP A 89 2.92 -6.58 14.33
C TRP A 89 3.95 -7.44 13.63
N TRP A 90 3.50 -8.45 12.90
CA TRP A 90 4.39 -9.43 12.29
C TRP A 90 4.12 -9.61 10.82
N GLU A 91 5.20 -9.90 10.10
CA GLU A 91 5.12 -10.35 8.72
C GLU A 91 4.24 -11.59 8.66
N THR A 92 3.21 -11.53 7.82
CA THR A 92 2.20 -12.58 7.74
C THR A 92 2.03 -13.00 6.30
N ARG A 93 1.99 -14.32 6.08
CA ARG A 93 1.68 -14.96 4.80
C ARG A 93 0.32 -15.64 4.90
N VAL A 94 -0.45 -15.59 3.81
CA VAL A 94 -1.69 -16.36 3.67
C VAL A 94 -1.51 -17.46 2.64
N GLN A 95 -2.08 -18.63 2.94
CA GLN A 95 -2.15 -19.78 2.05
C GLN A 95 -3.52 -20.45 2.17
N GLY A 96 -4.01 -21.04 1.09
CA GLY A 96 -5.29 -21.75 1.10
C GLY A 96 -5.55 -22.53 -0.18
N ASP A 97 -6.26 -23.64 -0.05
CA ASP A 97 -6.81 -24.38 -1.18
C ASP A 97 -8.25 -23.93 -1.47
N LEU A 98 -8.71 -24.10 -2.71
CA LEU A 98 -10.12 -23.92 -3.05
C LEU A 98 -10.79 -25.28 -3.23
N LEU A 99 -11.75 -25.57 -2.35
CA LEU A 99 -12.65 -26.71 -2.49
C LEU A 99 -13.86 -26.30 -3.33
N VAL A 100 -14.08 -26.98 -4.44
CA VAL A 100 -15.21 -26.74 -5.34
C VAL A 100 -16.11 -27.97 -5.33
N ARG A 101 -17.37 -27.80 -4.93
CA ARG A 101 -18.40 -28.84 -5.03
C ARG A 101 -19.33 -28.54 -6.19
N LYS A 102 -19.44 -29.49 -7.12
CA LYS A 102 -20.38 -29.44 -8.23
C LYS A 102 -21.53 -30.39 -7.91
N ILE A 103 -22.69 -29.81 -7.63
CA ILE A 103 -23.92 -30.55 -7.34
C ILE A 103 -24.81 -30.47 -8.58
N ALA A 104 -25.25 -31.61 -9.09
CA ALA A 104 -26.17 -31.71 -10.22
C ALA A 104 -27.37 -32.57 -9.85
N LEU A 105 -28.57 -32.08 -10.18
CA LEU A 105 -29.81 -32.84 -10.12
C LEU A 105 -30.01 -33.49 -11.49
N VAL A 106 -29.86 -34.82 -11.55
CA VAL A 106 -29.98 -35.56 -12.80
C VAL A 106 -31.38 -36.18 -12.89
N PRO A 107 -32.16 -35.88 -13.95
CA PRO A 107 -33.43 -36.55 -14.19
C PRO A 107 -33.23 -38.05 -14.39
N ALA A 108 -34.12 -38.89 -13.82
CA ALA A 108 -34.06 -40.33 -13.98
C ALA A 108 -34.07 -40.80 -15.45
N SER A 109 -34.68 -40.00 -16.34
CA SER A 109 -34.78 -40.25 -17.78
C SER A 109 -33.44 -40.22 -18.52
N GLU A 110 -32.42 -39.49 -18.04
CA GLU A 110 -31.09 -39.50 -18.66
C GLU A 110 -30.30 -40.78 -18.33
N ARG A 111 -30.67 -41.50 -17.25
CA ARG A 111 -30.09 -42.81 -16.91
C ARG A 111 -30.79 -43.97 -17.64
N ALA A 112 -32.04 -43.78 -18.07
CA ALA A 112 -32.88 -44.80 -18.70
C ALA A 112 -32.57 -45.00 -20.20
N LYS A 113 -31.34 -45.41 -20.55
CA LYS A 113 -31.06 -46.10 -21.84
C LYS A 113 -31.42 -47.59 -21.81
N SER A 114 -32.01 -48.08 -20.71
CA SER A 114 -32.48 -49.46 -20.56
C SER A 114 -33.94 -49.48 -20.10
N ASN A 115 -34.84 -49.90 -21.00
CA ASN A 115 -36.26 -50.31 -20.88
C ASN A 115 -36.89 -50.57 -19.48
N GLN A 116 -36.84 -49.63 -18.53
CA GLN A 116 -37.64 -49.67 -17.30
C GLN A 116 -38.30 -48.31 -17.05
N LYS A 117 -39.59 -48.36 -16.63
CA LYS A 117 -40.39 -47.18 -16.25
C LYS A 117 -39.58 -46.31 -15.29
N ALA A 118 -39.25 -45.09 -15.70
CA ALA A 118 -38.54 -44.13 -14.87
C ALA A 118 -39.46 -43.66 -13.74
N ASP A 119 -39.00 -43.84 -12.50
CA ASP A 119 -39.53 -43.14 -11.34
C ASP A 119 -39.24 -41.64 -11.51
N ASP A 120 -40.17 -40.77 -11.14
CA ASP A 120 -40.12 -39.30 -11.38
C ASP A 120 -39.16 -38.58 -10.41
N THR A 121 -38.28 -39.33 -9.74
CA THR A 121 -37.36 -38.81 -8.75
C THR A 121 -36.03 -38.47 -9.40
N SER A 122 -35.66 -37.18 -9.34
CA SER A 122 -34.31 -36.74 -9.65
C SER A 122 -33.33 -37.28 -8.60
N VAL A 123 -32.12 -37.64 -9.04
CA VAL A 123 -31.03 -38.07 -8.15
C VAL A 123 -30.01 -36.94 -8.07
N GLU A 124 -29.65 -36.58 -6.85
CA GLU A 124 -28.58 -35.62 -6.59
C GLU A 124 -27.23 -36.31 -6.73
N THR A 125 -26.36 -35.76 -7.57
CA THR A 125 -24.97 -36.19 -7.73
C THR A 125 -24.04 -35.06 -7.31
N GLU A 126 -22.99 -35.39 -6.58
CA GLU A 126 -22.00 -34.43 -6.08
C GLU A 126 -20.58 -34.85 -6.47
N ASP A 127 -19.89 -33.99 -7.21
CA ASP A 127 -18.46 -34.10 -7.47
C ASP A 127 -17.70 -33.07 -6.62
N THR A 128 -16.64 -33.51 -5.93
CA THR A 128 -15.76 -32.63 -5.16
C THR A 128 -14.41 -32.50 -5.85
N PHE A 129 -13.99 -31.26 -6.13
CA PHE A 129 -12.69 -30.90 -6.69
C PHE A 129 -11.90 -30.04 -5.71
N ARG A 130 -10.57 -30.15 -5.76
CA ARG A 130 -9.66 -29.30 -4.99
C ARG A 130 -8.66 -28.65 -5.93
N ILE A 131 -8.57 -27.33 -5.86
CA ILE A 131 -7.46 -26.56 -6.44
C ILE A 131 -6.46 -26.32 -5.33
N ALA A 132 -5.33 -27.03 -5.37
CA ALA A 132 -4.28 -26.90 -4.37
C ALA A 132 -3.58 -25.53 -4.48
N SER A 133 -3.22 -24.93 -3.35
CA SER A 133 -2.51 -23.64 -3.30
C SER A 133 -3.17 -22.53 -4.12
N PHE A 134 -4.51 -22.49 -4.10
CA PHE A 134 -5.30 -21.46 -4.80
C PHE A 134 -4.94 -20.05 -4.33
N ILE A 135 -4.68 -19.90 -3.03
CA ILE A 135 -4.07 -18.73 -2.43
C ILE A 135 -2.66 -19.12 -2.02
N ASP A 136 -1.65 -18.50 -2.62
CA ASP A 136 -0.26 -18.70 -2.23
C ASP A 136 0.63 -17.50 -2.57
N GLY A 137 1.71 -17.32 -1.82
CA GLY A 137 2.73 -16.30 -2.10
C GLY A 137 2.39 -14.87 -1.68
N HIS A 138 1.20 -14.62 -1.14
CA HIS A 138 0.81 -13.30 -0.63
C HIS A 138 1.34 -13.07 0.78
N LYS A 139 2.04 -11.95 0.95
CA LYS A 139 2.68 -11.56 2.19
C LYS A 139 2.46 -10.07 2.43
N ILE A 140 2.19 -9.71 3.67
CA ILE A 140 2.11 -8.33 4.14
C ILE A 140 3.15 -8.18 5.25
N ASP A 141 3.89 -7.07 5.22
CA ASP A 141 5.02 -6.82 6.13
C ASP A 141 4.60 -6.80 7.61
N PHE A 142 3.40 -6.28 7.92
CA PHE A 142 2.92 -6.17 9.29
C PHE A 142 1.41 -6.45 9.35
N VAL A 143 1.02 -7.51 10.04
CA VAL A 143 -0.39 -7.78 10.36
C VAL A 143 -0.53 -7.97 11.86
N LYS A 144 -1.54 -7.33 12.44
CA LYS A 144 -1.96 -7.53 13.82
C LYS A 144 -3.47 -7.57 13.86
N ASN A 145 -4.01 -8.66 14.43
CA ASN A 145 -5.44 -8.94 14.44
C ASN A 145 -6.02 -8.79 13.02
N ARG A 146 -6.98 -7.88 12.84
CA ARG A 146 -7.66 -7.66 11.56
C ARG A 146 -7.16 -6.42 10.81
N VAL A 147 -5.97 -5.93 11.13
CA VAL A 147 -5.36 -4.77 10.48
C VAL A 147 -4.05 -5.16 9.81
N ALA A 148 -3.92 -4.78 8.54
CA ALA A 148 -2.68 -4.87 7.78
C ALA A 148 -2.00 -3.50 7.68
N PHE A 149 -0.68 -3.50 7.73
CA PHE A 149 0.18 -2.34 7.45
C PHE A 149 1.34 -2.79 6.57
N ASP A 150 1.58 -2.08 5.47
CA ASP A 150 2.68 -2.36 4.56
C ASP A 150 3.45 -1.07 4.24
N MET A 151 4.77 -1.16 4.11
CA MET A 151 5.64 -0.01 3.89
C MET A 151 6.45 -0.16 2.61
N GLU A 152 6.24 0.78 1.69
CA GLU A 152 6.94 0.84 0.41
C GLU A 152 7.71 2.17 0.28
N TRP A 153 9.03 2.13 0.51
CA TRP A 153 9.86 3.33 0.57
C TRP A 153 10.31 3.87 -0.80
N ASN A 154 11.01 3.08 -1.61
CA ASN A 154 11.66 3.57 -2.83
C ASN A 154 12.08 2.43 -3.78
N SER A 155 11.25 1.39 -3.90
CA SER A 155 11.48 0.32 -4.87
C SER A 155 11.33 0.81 -6.32
N LYS A 156 12.04 0.17 -7.26
CA LYS A 156 11.90 0.39 -8.72
C LYS A 156 10.93 -0.59 -9.39
N ASP A 157 10.57 -1.67 -8.69
CA ASP A 157 9.75 -2.74 -9.23
C ASP A 157 8.24 -2.47 -9.02
N GLN A 158 7.36 -3.22 -9.71
CA GLN A 158 5.89 -3.10 -9.62
C GLN A 158 5.34 -3.57 -8.26
N THR A 159 5.82 -3.00 -7.16
CA THR A 159 5.48 -3.48 -5.81
C THR A 159 4.04 -3.17 -5.44
N PHE A 160 3.53 -1.98 -5.72
CA PHE A 160 2.14 -1.64 -5.36
C PHE A 160 1.08 -2.57 -5.94
N ASP A 161 1.27 -3.12 -7.14
CA ASP A 161 0.30 -4.07 -7.70
C ASP A 161 0.27 -5.37 -6.91
N ARG A 162 1.44 -5.84 -6.48
CA ARG A 162 1.58 -7.00 -5.58
C ARG A 162 1.03 -6.68 -4.18
N ASP A 163 1.31 -5.51 -3.64
CA ASP A 163 0.91 -5.12 -2.28
C ASP A 163 -0.62 -4.95 -2.21
N LEU A 164 -1.22 -4.31 -3.21
CA LEU A 164 -2.68 -4.18 -3.32
C LEU A 164 -3.35 -5.53 -3.56
N TYR A 165 -2.72 -6.42 -4.34
CA TYR A 165 -3.24 -7.77 -4.52
C TYR A 165 -3.15 -8.58 -3.22
N ALA A 166 -2.07 -8.47 -2.45
CA ALA A 166 -1.96 -9.10 -1.13
C ALA A 166 -3.01 -8.55 -0.15
N ALA A 167 -3.16 -7.23 -0.06
CA ALA A 167 -4.19 -6.59 0.77
C ALA A 167 -5.60 -7.07 0.41
N ARG A 168 -5.90 -7.15 -0.90
CA ARG A 168 -7.15 -7.71 -1.39
C ARG A 168 -7.33 -9.16 -0.97
N THR A 169 -6.34 -10.02 -1.19
CA THR A 169 -6.43 -11.45 -0.85
C THR A 169 -6.67 -11.67 0.64
N PHE A 170 -5.96 -10.94 1.51
CA PHE A 170 -6.18 -11.01 2.96
C PHE A 170 -7.61 -10.58 3.34
N TYR A 171 -8.13 -9.53 2.71
CA TYR A 171 -9.48 -9.04 2.94
C TYR A 171 -10.55 -10.02 2.41
N ASP A 172 -10.40 -10.54 1.19
CA ASP A 172 -11.31 -11.51 0.57
C ASP A 172 -11.35 -12.84 1.36
N CYS A 173 -10.26 -13.19 2.04
CA CYS A 173 -10.21 -14.31 3.00
C CYS A 173 -10.83 -14.00 4.36
N GLY A 174 -11.25 -12.76 4.60
CA GLY A 174 -11.79 -12.31 5.88
C GLY A 174 -10.75 -12.17 7.00
N LEU A 175 -9.45 -12.09 6.68
CA LEU A 175 -8.37 -12.01 7.66
C LEU A 175 -8.14 -10.58 8.18
N ILE A 176 -8.47 -9.56 7.38
CA ILE A 176 -8.35 -8.15 7.74
C ILE A 176 -9.63 -7.38 7.39
N ASP A 177 -9.86 -6.26 8.07
CA ASP A 177 -10.93 -5.31 7.77
C ASP A 177 -10.46 -4.14 6.88
N GLY A 178 -9.14 -3.95 6.79
CA GLY A 178 -8.52 -2.97 5.90
C GLY A 178 -7.00 -2.99 5.99
N CYS A 179 -6.36 -2.29 5.07
CA CYS A 179 -4.90 -2.21 4.96
C CYS A 179 -4.42 -0.75 4.92
N ILE A 180 -3.37 -0.46 5.67
CA ILE A 180 -2.66 0.81 5.63
C ILE A 180 -1.40 0.64 4.77
N LEU A 181 -1.23 1.49 3.76
CA LEU A 181 -0.04 1.50 2.91
C LEU A 181 0.76 2.79 3.13
N LEU A 182 1.98 2.67 3.62
CA LEU A 182 2.89 3.80 3.82
C LEU A 182 3.89 3.91 2.66
N THR A 183 3.97 5.08 2.03
CA THR A 183 4.97 5.38 1.01
C THR A 183 5.44 6.82 1.07
N ARG A 184 6.27 7.27 0.12
CA ARG A 184 6.74 8.67 0.02
C ARG A 184 5.64 9.58 -0.53
N SER A 185 5.41 10.72 0.12
CA SER A 185 4.65 11.81 -0.50
C SER A 185 5.45 12.43 -1.66
N ARG A 186 4.76 13.16 -2.54
CA ARG A 186 5.44 13.98 -3.57
C ARG A 186 6.30 15.09 -2.96
N GLU A 187 5.93 15.58 -1.79
CA GLU A 187 6.60 16.70 -1.11
C GLU A 187 8.06 16.37 -0.75
N LEU A 188 8.40 15.10 -0.58
CA LEU A 188 9.79 14.66 -0.37
C LEU A 188 10.72 14.94 -1.56
N ASN A 189 10.19 15.19 -2.77
CA ASN A 189 11.01 15.56 -3.91
C ASN A 189 11.85 16.81 -3.65
N HIS A 190 11.30 17.78 -2.92
CA HIS A 190 12.05 18.96 -2.49
C HIS A 190 13.31 18.60 -1.69
N VAL A 191 13.18 17.64 -0.77
CA VAL A 191 14.31 17.14 0.04
C VAL A 191 15.36 16.50 -0.87
N PHE A 192 14.94 15.65 -1.82
CA PHE A 192 15.88 14.99 -2.73
C PHE A 192 16.57 15.95 -3.69
N ASP A 193 15.87 16.97 -4.17
CA ASP A 193 16.44 18.02 -5.01
C ASP A 193 17.49 18.84 -4.24
N GLU A 194 17.21 19.12 -2.97
CA GLU A 194 18.10 19.85 -2.09
C GLU A 194 19.38 19.08 -1.78
N ILE A 195 19.24 17.77 -1.50
CA ILE A 195 20.38 16.88 -1.36
C ILE A 195 21.16 16.81 -2.67
N GLY A 196 20.48 16.64 -3.81
CA GLY A 196 21.09 16.55 -5.12
C GLY A 196 21.88 17.80 -5.53
N ARG A 197 21.55 18.98 -4.97
CA ARG A 197 22.30 20.24 -5.16
C ARG A 197 23.56 20.34 -4.29
N ARG A 198 23.63 19.58 -3.19
CA ARG A 198 24.69 19.67 -2.17
C ARG A 198 25.62 18.47 -2.15
N THR A 199 25.20 17.34 -2.73
CA THR A 199 26.02 16.15 -2.83
C THR A 199 26.80 16.12 -4.14
N SER A 200 28.04 15.64 -4.09
CA SER A 200 28.85 15.33 -5.27
C SER A 200 28.46 13.98 -5.91
N ARG A 201 27.52 13.24 -5.31
CA ARG A 201 27.00 11.98 -5.85
C ARG A 201 26.07 12.23 -7.04
N GLY A 202 26.62 12.12 -8.25
CA GLY A 202 25.88 12.32 -9.49
C GLY A 202 24.70 11.36 -9.71
N ASP A 203 24.70 10.20 -9.06
CA ASP A 203 23.64 9.19 -9.15
C ASP A 203 22.47 9.41 -8.17
N PHE A 204 22.59 10.35 -7.22
CA PHE A 204 21.59 10.57 -6.18
C PHE A 204 20.21 10.92 -6.76
N ARG A 205 20.18 11.79 -7.79
CA ARG A 205 18.93 12.16 -8.47
C ARG A 205 18.26 10.98 -9.17
N ALA A 206 19.05 10.04 -9.70
CA ALA A 206 18.52 8.84 -10.34
C ALA A 206 17.94 7.83 -9.32
N LYS A 207 18.40 7.87 -8.06
CA LYS A 207 17.95 6.97 -6.98
C LYS A 207 16.49 7.24 -6.57
N TYR A 208 16.06 8.50 -6.52
CA TYR A 208 14.74 8.91 -6.02
C TYR A 208 13.81 9.44 -7.12
N GLY A 209 14.15 9.20 -8.38
CA GLY A 209 13.42 9.70 -9.54
C GLY A 209 12.01 9.08 -9.72
N ALA A 210 11.30 9.54 -10.74
CA ALA A 210 9.91 9.16 -11.02
C ALA A 210 9.68 7.66 -11.26
N SER A 211 10.73 6.88 -11.53
CA SER A 211 10.65 5.43 -11.73
C SER A 211 10.52 4.64 -10.42
N THR A 212 10.75 5.23 -9.24
CA THR A 212 10.53 4.54 -7.97
C THR A 212 9.10 4.71 -7.45
N THR A 213 8.77 4.00 -6.37
CA THR A 213 7.49 4.06 -5.66
C THR A 213 7.32 5.38 -4.91
N TRP A 214 6.14 5.99 -5.03
CA TRP A 214 5.70 7.19 -4.32
C TRP A 214 4.19 7.33 -4.48
N MET A 215 3.57 8.24 -3.72
CA MET A 215 2.12 8.38 -3.60
C MET A 215 1.39 8.46 -4.94
N GLY A 216 1.85 9.24 -5.92
CA GLY A 216 1.13 9.35 -7.20
C GLY A 216 1.11 8.05 -8.03
N LYS A 217 2.07 7.14 -7.84
CA LYS A 217 1.99 5.80 -8.43
C LYS A 217 0.99 4.90 -7.71
N LEU A 218 0.79 5.11 -6.41
CA LEU A 218 -0.20 4.38 -5.62
C LEU A 218 -1.60 4.88 -5.94
N LEU A 219 -1.83 6.20 -5.94
CA LEU A 219 -3.16 6.80 -6.17
C LEU A 219 -3.76 6.36 -7.51
N TYR A 220 -3.01 6.42 -8.61
CA TYR A 220 -3.50 5.95 -9.91
C TYR A 220 -4.01 4.49 -9.87
N ARG A 221 -3.40 3.62 -9.07
CA ARG A 221 -3.81 2.21 -8.92
C ARG A 221 -5.04 2.07 -8.02
N LEU A 222 -5.12 2.87 -6.97
CA LEU A 222 -6.29 2.92 -6.08
C LEU A 222 -7.51 3.46 -6.83
N ASP A 223 -7.34 4.53 -7.60
CA ASP A 223 -8.37 5.11 -8.47
C ASP A 223 -8.83 4.11 -9.53
N ALA A 224 -7.91 3.30 -10.07
CA ALA A 224 -8.21 2.19 -10.97
C ALA A 224 -8.79 0.94 -10.26
N GLY A 225 -9.04 0.99 -8.95
CA GLY A 225 -9.67 -0.09 -8.19
C GLY A 225 -8.81 -1.34 -8.00
N ARG A 226 -7.48 -1.25 -8.09
CA ARG A 226 -6.58 -2.42 -8.02
C ARG A 226 -6.59 -3.14 -6.66
N ALA A 227 -7.08 -2.49 -5.60
CA ALA A 227 -7.33 -3.11 -4.29
C ALA A 227 -8.61 -3.99 -4.23
N GLY A 228 -9.41 -4.03 -5.30
CA GLY A 228 -10.73 -4.66 -5.27
C GLY A 228 -11.65 -3.97 -4.27
N GLY A 229 -12.26 -4.75 -3.38
CA GLY A 229 -13.16 -4.27 -2.32
C GLY A 229 -12.47 -3.87 -1.01
N CYS A 230 -11.18 -4.17 -0.84
CA CYS A 230 -10.45 -3.93 0.41
C CYS A 230 -10.37 -2.41 0.72
N PRO A 231 -10.76 -1.97 1.92
CA PRO A 231 -10.51 -0.60 2.36
C PRO A 231 -9.01 -0.32 2.52
N ILE A 232 -8.52 0.69 1.80
CA ILE A 232 -7.11 1.10 1.84
C ILE A 232 -6.95 2.50 2.42
N LEU A 233 -6.10 2.63 3.43
CA LEU A 233 -5.62 3.91 3.94
C LEU A 233 -4.19 4.14 3.42
N ALA A 234 -4.04 5.02 2.43
CA ALA A 234 -2.73 5.36 1.90
C ALA A 234 -2.13 6.55 2.67
N LEU A 235 -0.91 6.36 3.17
CA LEU A 235 -0.14 7.34 3.92
C LEU A 235 1.12 7.74 3.13
N GLY A 236 1.38 9.04 2.99
CA GLY A 236 2.54 9.60 2.33
C GLY A 236 3.44 10.32 3.32
N ILE A 237 4.67 9.84 3.52
CA ILE A 237 5.68 10.48 4.39
C ILE A 237 5.98 11.89 3.85
N ARG A 238 5.76 12.93 4.67
CA ARG A 238 6.09 14.33 4.36
C ARG A 238 7.48 14.71 4.88
N PRO A 239 8.06 15.82 4.41
CA PRO A 239 9.35 16.32 4.92
C PRO A 239 9.43 16.48 6.44
N ALA A 240 8.31 16.78 7.11
CA ALA A 240 8.25 16.95 8.57
C ALA A 240 8.62 15.69 9.39
N VAL A 241 8.66 14.51 8.75
CA VAL A 241 9.16 13.27 9.38
C VAL A 241 10.69 13.25 9.48
N ILE A 242 11.39 14.08 8.71
CA ILE A 242 12.85 14.16 8.71
C ILE A 242 13.31 15.17 9.76
N ARG A 243 13.95 14.70 10.84
CA ARG A 243 14.21 15.54 12.01
C ARG A 243 15.42 16.46 11.88
N ASP A 244 16.40 16.09 11.07
CA ASP A 244 17.71 16.76 10.96
C ASP A 244 17.91 17.47 9.61
N PHE A 245 16.84 17.65 8.83
CA PHE A 245 16.95 18.20 7.47
C PHE A 245 17.50 19.64 7.47
N GLN A 246 16.99 20.53 8.31
CA GLN A 246 17.46 21.92 8.38
C GLN A 246 18.92 22.00 8.82
N SER A 247 19.27 21.34 9.93
CA SER A 247 20.65 21.30 10.43
C SER A 247 21.61 20.69 9.41
N TRP A 248 21.16 19.68 8.64
CA TRP A 248 21.94 19.11 7.56
C TRP A 248 22.15 20.10 6.40
N MET A 249 21.12 20.87 6.02
CA MET A 249 21.26 21.91 4.98
C MET A 249 22.24 23.00 5.40
N ASP A 250 22.19 23.43 6.66
CA ASP A 250 23.07 24.47 7.21
C ASP A 250 24.54 23.99 7.24
N ALA A 251 24.76 22.71 7.56
CA ALA A 251 26.08 22.08 7.56
C ALA A 251 26.61 21.77 6.14
N ASN A 252 25.76 21.75 5.12
CA ASN A 252 26.11 21.42 3.74
C ASN A 252 25.65 22.56 2.81
N PRO A 253 26.26 23.75 2.85
CA PRO A 253 25.88 24.83 1.96
C PRO A 253 26.09 24.45 0.49
N ILE A 254 25.27 25.02 -0.40
CA ILE A 254 25.49 24.88 -1.84
C ILE A 254 26.84 25.50 -2.17
N SER A 255 27.81 24.70 -2.62
CA SER A 255 29.06 25.25 -3.14
C SER A 255 28.75 26.25 -4.24
N PRO A 256 29.26 27.49 -4.17
CA PRO A 256 29.14 28.40 -5.29
C PRO A 256 29.77 27.70 -6.48
N LYS A 257 28.97 27.43 -7.53
CA LYS A 257 29.53 27.05 -8.82
C LYS A 257 30.53 28.14 -9.16
N THR A 258 31.81 27.81 -9.28
CA THR A 258 32.75 28.70 -9.96
C THR A 258 32.12 29.03 -11.32
N PRO A 259 31.93 30.32 -11.66
CA PRO A 259 31.62 30.67 -13.03
C PRO A 259 32.83 30.22 -13.84
N ASN A 260 32.69 29.13 -14.59
CA ASN A 260 33.65 28.82 -15.64
C ASN A 260 33.44 29.85 -16.75
N ASP A 261 34.27 30.88 -16.74
CA ASP A 261 34.76 31.54 -17.94
C ASP A 261 36.31 31.47 -17.86
N PRO A 262 36.98 31.14 -18.96
CA PRO A 262 37.19 32.16 -19.96
C PRO A 262 36.73 31.75 -21.37
N VAL A 263 36.12 32.75 -22.02
CA VAL A 263 36.15 32.98 -23.45
C VAL A 263 37.57 32.75 -23.97
N SER A 264 37.80 31.68 -24.71
CA SER A 264 38.97 31.54 -25.56
C SER A 264 38.61 32.05 -26.96
N ALA A 265 38.93 33.32 -27.19
CA ALA A 265 39.20 33.87 -28.50
C ALA A 265 40.47 33.21 -29.07
N GLY A 266 40.42 32.87 -30.36
CA GLY A 266 41.52 32.27 -31.13
C GLY A 266 41.00 31.75 -32.45
#